data_AF-A0A9E3S1X0-F1
#
_entry.id   AF-A0A9E3S1X0-F1
#
_cell.length_a   1.000
_cell.length_b   1.000
_cell.length_c   1.000
_cell.angle_alpha   90.00
_cell.angle_beta   90.00
_cell.angle_gamma   90.00
#
_symmetry.space_group_name_H-M   'P 1'
#
loop_
_entity.id
_entity.type
_entity.pdbx_description
1 polymer ?
#
loop_
_entity_poly.entity_id
_entity_poly.type
_entity_poly.pdbx_seq_one_letter_code
_entity_poly.pdbx_strand_id
1 'polypeptide(L)'
;MPQARALGGADEASLIVAIAALSGRVHHPRANTLMKRQWGIEPMYVRQTAAGYMLEFRYRVIDPVKAGPLFERQIKPLLTHAESGTKLIVPTPAKTGALRNSNPPLAGHTYWMYFANPGKLVKPGEHVNIEIGDFRLEGAVVN
;
A
#
# COMPACT_ATOMS: atom_id res chain seq x y z
N MET A 1 16.01 5.48 61.88
CA MET A 1 14.75 5.98 61.27
C MET A 1 15.13 7.00 60.19
N PRO A 2 14.48 7.03 59.02
CA PRO A 2 14.93 6.21 57.88
C PRO A 2 14.85 6.89 56.49
N GLN A 3 15.30 6.13 55.49
CA GLN A 3 14.87 6.05 54.07
C GLN A 3 15.59 6.85 52.99
N ALA A 4 16.41 6.11 52.26
CA ALA A 4 16.65 6.26 50.83
C ALA A 4 15.35 6.13 50.02
N ARG A 5 15.26 6.87 48.90
CA ARG A 5 14.41 6.47 47.77
C ARG A 5 14.99 7.05 46.47
N ALA A 6 15.57 6.16 45.67
CA ALA A 6 15.80 6.38 44.25
C ALA A 6 14.45 6.41 43.51
N LEU A 7 14.41 7.06 42.34
CA LEU A 7 13.75 6.63 41.09
C LEU A 7 13.53 7.85 40.18
N GLY A 8 13.97 7.74 38.93
CA GLY A 8 13.67 8.72 37.90
C GLY A 8 14.59 8.68 36.68
N GLY A 9 15.12 7.51 36.32
CA GLY A 9 15.68 7.31 34.99
C GLY A 9 14.52 7.40 33.99
N ALA A 10 14.45 8.51 33.26
CA ALA A 10 13.56 8.61 32.12
C ALA A 10 14.06 7.60 31.07
N ASP A 11 13.38 6.47 31.04
CA ASP A 11 13.59 5.32 30.15
C ASP A 11 13.74 5.78 28.69
N GLU A 12 14.97 5.77 28.15
CA GLU A 12 15.20 5.82 26.69
C GLU A 12 14.42 4.72 25.98
N ALA A 13 14.11 3.61 26.66
CA ALA A 13 13.26 2.55 26.15
C ALA A 13 11.83 3.04 25.86
N SER A 14 11.30 4.03 26.59
CA SER A 14 9.97 4.60 26.31
C SER A 14 9.95 5.44 25.03
N LEU A 15 11.07 6.06 24.64
CA LEU A 15 11.18 6.79 23.38
C LEU A 15 11.30 5.82 22.18
N ILE A 16 12.03 4.71 22.35
CA ILE A 16 12.16 3.67 21.32
C ILE A 16 10.84 2.90 21.14
N VAL A 17 10.11 2.62 22.23
CA VAL A 17 8.76 2.01 22.16
C VAL A 17 7.76 2.95 21.50
N ALA A 18 7.86 4.27 21.71
CA ALA A 18 7.01 5.25 21.04
C ALA A 18 7.27 5.33 19.52
N ILE A 19 8.52 5.14 19.08
CA ILE A 19 8.87 5.07 17.65
C ILE A 19 8.43 3.73 17.04
N ALA A 20 8.57 2.62 17.77
CA ALA A 20 8.11 1.30 17.31
C ALA A 20 6.57 1.19 17.22
N ALA A 21 5.83 1.94 18.03
CA ALA A 21 4.37 2.02 17.97
C ALA A 21 3.83 2.77 16.73
N LEU A 22 4.69 3.46 15.97
CA LEU A 22 4.32 4.13 14.72
C LEU A 22 4.38 3.20 13.50
N SER A 23 5.04 2.06 13.61
CA SER A 23 5.21 1.09 12.49
C SER A 23 4.01 0.15 12.31
N GLY A 24 2.99 0.27 13.17
CA GLY A 24 1.78 -0.56 13.14
C GLY A 24 0.51 0.24 12.83
N ARG A 25 0.58 1.28 11.98
CA ARG A 25 -0.64 1.98 11.56
C ARG A 25 -1.40 1.15 10.54
N VAL A 26 -2.14 0.19 11.08
CA VAL A 26 -3.44 -0.28 10.59
C VAL A 26 -4.04 0.77 9.67
N HIS A 27 -4.11 0.42 8.38
CA HIS A 27 -4.86 1.08 7.31
C HIS A 27 -5.64 2.30 7.81
N HIS A 28 -5.04 3.51 7.78
CA HIS A 28 -5.67 4.66 8.45
C HIS A 28 -7.11 4.82 7.96
N PRO A 29 -8.11 4.85 8.84
CA PRO A 29 -9.51 5.01 8.44
C PRO A 29 -9.71 6.31 7.65
N ARG A 30 -8.89 7.34 7.91
CA ARG A 30 -8.86 8.60 7.15
C ARG A 30 -8.41 8.41 5.70
N ALA A 31 -7.36 7.62 5.45
CA ALA A 31 -6.86 7.34 4.11
C ALA A 31 -7.92 6.61 3.29
N ASN A 32 -8.52 5.55 3.85
CA ASN A 32 -9.60 4.82 3.17
C ASN A 32 -10.80 5.74 2.89
N THR A 33 -11.17 6.61 3.85
CA THR A 33 -12.25 7.60 3.62
C THR A 33 -11.93 8.58 2.48
N LEU A 34 -10.68 9.04 2.36
CA LEU A 34 -10.26 9.89 1.24
C LEU A 34 -10.31 9.13 -0.09
N MET A 35 -9.84 7.88 -0.13
CA MET A 35 -9.89 7.05 -1.33
C MET A 35 -11.33 6.84 -1.81
N LYS A 36 -12.27 6.56 -0.89
CA LYS A 36 -13.70 6.42 -1.22
C LYS A 36 -14.28 7.71 -1.80
N ARG A 37 -14.00 8.86 -1.17
CA ARG A 37 -14.61 10.15 -1.56
C ARG A 37 -14.05 10.71 -2.87
N GLN A 38 -12.73 10.69 -3.03
CA GLN A 38 -12.05 11.32 -4.16
C GLN A 38 -11.92 10.38 -5.36
N TRP A 39 -11.59 9.11 -5.11
CA TRP A 39 -11.24 8.16 -6.17
C TRP A 39 -12.31 7.10 -6.41
N GLY A 40 -13.36 7.06 -5.60
CA GLY A 40 -14.43 6.09 -5.79
C GLY A 40 -13.99 4.65 -5.58
N ILE A 41 -12.89 4.42 -4.86
CA ILE A 41 -12.39 3.07 -4.55
C ILE A 41 -12.17 2.87 -3.06
N GLU A 42 -12.25 1.61 -2.65
CA GLU A 42 -11.86 1.13 -1.33
C GLU A 42 -10.66 0.20 -1.49
N PRO A 43 -9.45 0.66 -1.16
CA PRO A 43 -8.29 -0.23 -1.02
C PRO A 43 -8.61 -1.31 0.02
N MET A 44 -8.28 -2.55 -0.33
CA MET A 44 -8.49 -3.70 0.55
C MET A 44 -7.17 -4.15 1.17
N TYR A 45 -6.16 -4.38 0.32
CA TYR A 45 -4.82 -4.78 0.77
C TYR A 45 -3.77 -4.60 -0.32
N VAL A 46 -2.52 -4.55 0.12
CA VAL A 46 -1.35 -4.92 -0.68
C VAL A 46 -0.77 -6.19 -0.06
N ARG A 47 -0.50 -7.21 -0.86
CA ARG A 47 0.09 -8.46 -0.36
C ARG A 47 1.12 -9.05 -1.30
N GLN A 48 1.99 -9.89 -0.77
CA GLN A 48 2.82 -10.75 -1.62
C GLN A 48 1.99 -11.84 -2.30
N THR A 49 2.35 -12.17 -3.52
CA THR A 49 1.82 -13.30 -4.30
C THR A 49 2.94 -13.93 -5.12
N ALA A 50 2.64 -14.98 -5.89
CA ALA A 50 3.61 -15.69 -6.72
C ALA A 50 4.90 -16.05 -5.95
N ALA A 51 4.76 -16.64 -4.76
CA ALA A 51 5.86 -16.99 -3.85
C ALA A 51 6.77 -15.80 -3.45
N GLY A 52 6.22 -14.59 -3.45
CA GLY A 52 6.89 -13.34 -3.09
C GLY A 52 7.46 -12.55 -4.28
N TYR A 53 7.36 -13.08 -5.51
CA TYR A 53 7.89 -12.41 -6.70
C TYR A 53 6.97 -11.34 -7.27
N MET A 54 5.77 -11.17 -6.72
CA MET A 54 4.83 -10.15 -7.13
C MET A 54 4.12 -9.56 -5.92
N LEU A 55 3.68 -8.33 -6.05
CA LEU A 55 2.78 -7.66 -5.13
C LEU A 55 1.42 -7.51 -5.78
N GLU A 56 0.36 -7.80 -5.03
CA GLU A 56 -1.02 -7.64 -5.44
C GLU A 56 -1.66 -6.47 -4.70
N PHE A 57 -2.02 -5.42 -5.42
CA PHE A 57 -2.90 -4.37 -4.92
C PHE A 57 -4.35 -4.72 -5.26
N ARG A 58 -5.18 -4.92 -4.23
CA ARG A 58 -6.60 -5.24 -4.40
C ARG A 58 -7.46 -4.12 -3.84
N TYR A 59 -8.49 -3.74 -4.61
CA TYR A 59 -9.41 -2.67 -4.26
C TYR A 59 -10.81 -2.93 -4.83
N ARG A 60 -11.83 -2.35 -4.18
CA ARG A 60 -13.22 -2.40 -4.63
C ARG A 60 -13.61 -1.06 -5.24
N VAL A 61 -14.31 -1.07 -6.37
CA VAL A 61 -14.91 0.16 -6.93
C VAL A 61 -16.24 0.43 -6.22
N ILE A 62 -16.42 1.66 -5.75
CA ILE A 62 -17.66 2.18 -5.15
C ILE A 62 -18.34 3.16 -6.11
N ASP A 63 -17.56 4.00 -6.79
CA ASP A 63 -18.04 4.97 -7.77
C ASP A 63 -17.23 4.82 -9.07
N PRO A 64 -17.81 4.21 -10.13
CA PRO A 64 -17.14 4.00 -11.40
C PRO A 64 -16.67 5.27 -12.10
N VAL A 65 -17.40 6.38 -11.95
CA VAL A 65 -17.06 7.64 -12.63
C VAL A 65 -15.77 8.19 -12.02
N LYS A 66 -15.66 8.19 -10.69
CA LYS A 66 -14.44 8.62 -9.99
C LYS A 66 -13.28 7.65 -10.15
N ALA A 67 -13.56 6.36 -10.26
CA ALA A 67 -12.54 5.32 -10.42
C ALA A 67 -11.96 5.26 -11.84
N GLY A 68 -12.64 5.84 -12.84
CA GLY A 68 -12.27 5.82 -14.26
C GLY A 68 -10.77 6.01 -14.54
N PRO A 69 -10.10 7.04 -13.98
CA PRO A 69 -8.69 7.29 -14.21
C PRO A 69 -7.77 6.10 -13.88
N LEU A 70 -8.11 5.24 -12.91
CA LEU A 70 -7.28 4.08 -12.55
C LEU A 70 -7.26 2.98 -13.64
N PHE A 71 -8.24 3.01 -14.55
CA PHE A 71 -8.44 2.00 -15.60
C PHE A 71 -7.89 2.45 -16.96
N GLU A 72 -7.39 3.68 -17.08
CA GLU A 72 -6.83 4.20 -18.32
C GLU A 72 -5.55 3.46 -18.73
N ARG A 73 -5.56 2.86 -19.92
CA ARG A 73 -4.45 2.03 -20.43
C ARG A 73 -3.13 2.78 -20.56
N GLN A 74 -3.19 4.08 -20.84
CA GLN A 74 -2.00 4.93 -21.06
C GLN A 74 -1.28 5.27 -19.76
N ILE A 75 -2.00 5.28 -18.63
CA ILE A 75 -1.42 5.56 -17.32
C ILE A 75 -0.61 4.35 -16.89
N LYS A 76 0.67 4.53 -16.56
CA LYS A 76 1.57 3.47 -16.11
C LYS A 76 1.62 3.45 -14.58
N PRO A 77 1.02 2.46 -13.91
CA PRO A 77 1.07 2.36 -12.47
C PRO A 77 2.48 2.10 -11.98
N LEU A 78 2.82 2.71 -10.85
CA LEU A 78 4.09 2.54 -10.19
C LEU A 78 3.87 2.24 -8.71
N LEU A 79 4.65 1.30 -8.19
CA LEU A 79 4.73 1.04 -6.76
C LEU A 79 6.16 1.33 -6.31
N THR A 80 6.32 2.18 -5.30
CA THR A 80 7.63 2.55 -4.75
C THR A 80 7.79 1.91 -3.38
N HIS A 81 8.87 1.16 -3.18
CA HIS A 81 9.24 0.65 -1.87
C HIS A 81 9.72 1.80 -0.98
N ALA A 82 9.14 1.98 0.20
CA ALA A 82 9.41 3.14 1.04
C ALA A 82 10.85 3.19 1.58
N GLU A 83 11.43 2.02 1.89
CA GLU A 83 12.73 1.95 2.56
C GLU A 83 13.90 2.09 1.58
N SER A 84 13.80 1.44 0.41
CA SER A 84 14.86 1.47 -0.60
C SER A 84 14.63 2.50 -1.70
N GLY A 85 13.44 3.10 -1.79
CA GLY A 85 13.04 3.97 -2.90
C GLY A 85 12.89 3.26 -4.25
N THR A 86 12.99 1.93 -4.27
CA THR A 86 12.95 1.15 -5.52
C THR A 86 11.57 1.20 -6.16
N LYS A 87 11.55 1.49 -7.45
CA LYS A 87 10.35 1.57 -8.27
C LYS A 87 10.03 0.23 -8.93
N LEU A 88 8.83 -0.27 -8.67
CA LEU A 88 8.29 -1.54 -9.14
C LEU A 88 7.14 -1.27 -10.10
N ILE A 89 7.16 -1.94 -11.25
CA ILE A 89 6.22 -1.71 -12.35
C ILE A 89 5.24 -2.88 -12.50
N VAL A 90 4.13 -2.61 -13.19
CA VAL A 90 3.21 -3.66 -13.64
C VAL A 90 3.90 -4.51 -14.71
N PRO A 91 4.05 -5.83 -14.51
CA PRO A 91 4.63 -6.70 -15.53
C PRO A 91 3.76 -6.74 -16.79
N THR A 92 4.42 -6.79 -17.94
CA THR A 92 3.78 -6.96 -19.26
C THR A 92 4.34 -8.21 -19.97
N PRO A 93 3.98 -9.43 -19.54
CA PRO A 93 4.42 -10.64 -20.25
C PRO A 93 3.91 -10.65 -21.70
N ALA A 94 4.74 -11.15 -22.62
CA ALA A 94 4.48 -11.08 -24.06
C ALA A 94 3.16 -11.75 -24.51
N LYS A 95 2.68 -12.76 -23.77
CA LYS A 95 1.46 -13.52 -24.12
C LYS A 95 0.19 -13.01 -23.44
N THR A 96 0.29 -12.45 -22.23
CA THR A 96 -0.88 -12.05 -21.42
C THR A 96 -1.08 -10.54 -21.34
N GLY A 97 -0.14 -9.73 -21.83
CA GLY A 97 -0.22 -8.27 -21.75
C GLY A 97 -0.03 -7.76 -20.32
N ALA A 98 -0.34 -6.48 -20.08
CA ALA A 98 -0.22 -5.88 -18.76
C ALA A 98 -1.13 -6.59 -17.75
N LEU A 99 -0.57 -7.01 -16.61
CA LEU A 99 -1.33 -7.69 -15.56
C LEU A 99 -2.14 -6.68 -14.71
N ARG A 100 -3.17 -6.10 -15.35
CA ARG A 100 -4.12 -5.13 -14.79
C ARG A 100 -5.44 -5.15 -15.56
N ASN A 101 -6.51 -4.69 -14.93
CA ASN A 101 -7.78 -4.43 -15.60
C ASN A 101 -7.74 -3.11 -16.39
N SER A 102 -8.42 -3.07 -17.55
CA SER A 102 -8.53 -1.87 -18.40
C SER A 102 -9.91 -1.66 -19.05
N ASN A 103 -10.89 -2.49 -18.67
CA ASN A 103 -12.28 -2.27 -19.06
C ASN A 103 -12.90 -1.22 -18.13
N PRO A 104 -13.99 -0.54 -18.55
CA PRO A 104 -14.71 0.38 -17.67
C PRO A 104 -15.03 -0.27 -16.31
N PRO A 105 -14.77 0.42 -15.19
CA PRO A 105 -15.03 -0.12 -13.86
C PRO A 105 -16.53 -0.28 -13.61
N LEU A 106 -16.89 -1.29 -12.83
CA LEU A 106 -18.26 -1.58 -12.40
C LEU A 106 -18.39 -1.37 -10.89
N ALA A 107 -19.48 -0.73 -10.47
CA ALA A 107 -19.74 -0.46 -9.06
C ALA A 107 -19.88 -1.76 -8.29
N GLY A 108 -19.26 -1.83 -7.12
CA GLY A 108 -19.30 -2.98 -6.23
C GLY A 108 -18.34 -4.12 -6.59
N HIS A 109 -17.68 -4.08 -7.75
CA HIS A 109 -16.72 -5.10 -8.16
C HIS A 109 -15.34 -4.91 -7.53
N THR A 110 -14.66 -6.03 -7.28
CA THR A 110 -13.28 -6.06 -6.80
C THR A 110 -12.32 -6.26 -7.95
N TYR A 111 -11.30 -5.42 -8.00
CA TYR A 111 -10.27 -5.41 -9.04
C TYR A 111 -8.89 -5.61 -8.42
N TRP A 112 -7.91 -5.91 -9.27
CA TRP A 112 -6.55 -6.17 -8.86
C TRP A 112 -5.54 -5.53 -9.82
N MET A 113 -4.35 -5.26 -9.29
CA MET A 113 -3.20 -4.80 -10.05
C MET A 113 -1.96 -5.45 -9.49
N TYR A 114 -1.14 -6.06 -10.36
CA TYR A 114 0.10 -6.67 -9.93
C TYR A 114 1.31 -5.78 -10.21
N PHE A 115 2.29 -5.84 -9.32
CA PHE A 115 3.62 -5.23 -9.49
C PHE A 115 4.69 -6.32 -9.36
N ALA A 116 5.77 -6.21 -10.14
CA ALA A 116 6.92 -7.11 -10.00
C ALA A 116 7.61 -6.89 -8.65
N ASN A 117 8.10 -7.97 -8.02
CA ASN A 117 8.94 -7.91 -6.83
C ASN A 117 10.23 -8.72 -7.05
N PRO A 118 11.18 -8.21 -7.86
CA PRO A 118 12.40 -8.93 -8.21
C PRO A 118 13.22 -9.19 -6.95
N GLY A 119 13.81 -10.39 -6.85
CA GLY A 119 14.57 -10.80 -5.67
C GLY A 119 13.75 -10.90 -4.38
N LYS A 120 12.41 -10.82 -4.47
CA LYS A 120 11.51 -10.69 -3.31
C LYS A 120 11.90 -9.49 -2.45
N LEU A 121 12.28 -8.38 -3.08
CA LEU A 121 12.76 -7.16 -2.44
C LEU A 121 11.85 -6.72 -1.29
N VAL A 122 10.58 -6.48 -1.60
CA VAL A 122 9.59 -6.03 -0.62
C VAL A 122 9.07 -7.22 0.19
N LYS A 123 9.03 -7.12 1.52
CA LYS A 123 8.57 -8.14 2.47
C LYS A 123 7.24 -7.78 3.15
N PRO A 124 6.52 -8.76 3.74
CA PRO A 124 5.39 -8.46 4.61
C PRO A 124 5.82 -7.61 5.81
N GLY A 125 5.01 -6.63 6.17
CA GLY A 125 5.28 -5.62 7.20
C GLY A 125 5.93 -4.34 6.68
N GLU A 126 6.51 -4.37 5.48
CA GLU A 126 7.12 -3.18 4.87
C GLU A 126 6.08 -2.27 4.21
N HIS A 127 6.51 -1.05 3.89
CA HIS A 127 5.63 0.01 3.39
C HIS A 127 5.88 0.31 1.92
N VAL A 128 4.79 0.56 1.20
CA VAL A 128 4.83 0.91 -0.23
C VAL A 128 3.93 2.09 -0.54
N ASN A 129 4.31 2.83 -1.57
CA ASN A 129 3.52 3.93 -2.13
C ASN A 129 3.07 3.55 -3.54
N ILE A 130 1.79 3.72 -3.86
CA ILE A 130 1.23 3.40 -5.18
C ILE A 130 0.82 4.69 -5.89
N GLU A 131 1.27 4.84 -7.12
CA GLU A 131 0.96 5.97 -7.99
C GLU A 131 0.29 5.48 -9.28
N ILE A 132 -0.88 6.05 -9.62
CA ILE A 132 -1.62 5.75 -10.85
C ILE A 132 -2.12 7.06 -11.44
N GLY A 133 -1.34 7.69 -12.31
CA GLY A 133 -1.67 9.02 -12.84
C GLY A 133 -1.58 10.04 -11.70
N ASP A 134 -2.72 10.62 -11.31
CA ASP A 134 -2.85 11.52 -10.15
C ASP A 134 -3.24 10.81 -8.86
N PHE A 135 -3.64 9.53 -8.93
CA PHE A 135 -3.93 8.73 -7.75
C PHE A 135 -2.65 8.49 -6.95
N ARG A 136 -2.73 8.71 -5.64
CA ARG A 136 -1.65 8.43 -4.67
C ARG A 136 -2.23 7.67 -3.48
N LEU A 137 -1.64 6.51 -3.20
CA LEU A 137 -1.83 5.77 -1.95
C LEU A 137 -0.47 5.64 -1.27
N GLU A 138 -0.31 6.35 -0.15
CA GLU A 138 0.95 6.42 0.58
C GLU A 138 0.93 5.55 1.84
N GLY A 139 2.07 4.94 2.16
CA GLY A 139 2.28 4.18 3.39
C GLY A 139 1.40 2.94 3.50
N ALA A 140 1.07 2.29 2.39
CA ALA A 140 0.35 1.02 2.42
C ALA A 140 1.26 -0.07 2.97
N VAL A 141 0.80 -0.77 4.01
CA VAL A 141 1.51 -1.92 4.59
C VAL A 141 1.29 -3.14 3.70
N VAL A 142 2.35 -3.89 3.44
CA VAL A 142 2.28 -5.18 2.74
C VAL A 142 1.95 -6.28 3.74
N ASN A 143 0.84 -7.00 3.52
CA ASN A 143 0.39 -8.10 4.37
C ASN A 143 0.78 -9.47 3.81
#